data_AF-A0A812NZE3-F1
#
_entry.id   AF-A0A812NZE3-F1
#
_cell.length_a   1.000
_cell.length_b   1.000
_cell.length_c   1.000
_cell.angle_alpha   90.00
_cell.angle_beta   90.00
_cell.angle_gamma   90.00
#
_symmetry.space_group_name_H-M   'P 1'
#
loop_
_entity.id
_entity.type
_entity.pdbx_description
1 polymer ?
#
loop_
_entity_poly.entity_id
_entity_poly.type
_entity_poly.pdbx_seq_one_letter_code
_entity_poly.pdbx_strand_id
1 'polypeptide(L)'
;MADEGPESGEEGRLRVRRTRSRLVWPDDGLLASAFEEDNGIRTLYRENRGHLLRWPSPELVGVASMKALALNVQVLAIALRIWGQVTPVPKGMSVDWLKKDVTKLHEMLSVGGKGKTVPVYVDSWGIKRLATLAMRRWKSPIAKLRDSSLHVLFDIMTQAWGEEAAEPEPENDGDDDVIAEEDAYPAAEGGSGVAEAPAAAAEDTLDAEIQATQQQLQILEKLVFKILAAPQL
;
A
#
# COMPACT_ATOMS: atom_id res chain seq x y z
N MET A 1 -51.63 -47.49 -25.63
CA MET A 1 -50.20 -47.33 -25.39
C MET A 1 -49.84 -45.90 -25.74
N ALA A 2 -49.98 -45.01 -24.78
CA ALA A 2 -49.45 -43.65 -24.83
C ALA A 2 -48.57 -43.55 -23.58
N ASP A 3 -47.27 -43.48 -23.81
CA ASP A 3 -46.20 -43.48 -22.83
C ASP A 3 -45.85 -41.99 -22.59
N GLU A 4 -46.49 -41.38 -21.60
CA GLU A 4 -46.19 -40.01 -21.17
C GLU A 4 -45.10 -40.07 -20.09
N GLY A 5 -43.94 -39.48 -20.41
CA GLY A 5 -42.73 -39.55 -19.60
C GLY A 5 -42.74 -38.67 -18.33
N PRO A 6 -41.78 -38.86 -17.41
CA PRO A 6 -41.69 -38.03 -16.23
C PRO A 6 -40.87 -36.76 -16.47
N GLU A 7 -41.52 -35.67 -16.12
CA GLU A 7 -41.14 -34.28 -16.06
C GLU A 7 -39.73 -34.03 -15.47
N SER A 8 -38.95 -33.27 -16.23
CA SER A 8 -37.71 -32.64 -15.80
C SER A 8 -37.97 -31.64 -14.67
N GLY A 9 -37.48 -31.94 -13.46
CA GLY A 9 -37.50 -31.03 -12.33
C GLY A 9 -36.58 -29.83 -12.56
N GLU A 10 -37.15 -28.70 -12.97
CA GLU A 10 -36.48 -27.40 -12.92
C GLU A 10 -36.41 -26.92 -11.47
N GLU A 11 -35.33 -27.29 -10.77
CA GLU A 11 -34.95 -26.65 -9.50
C GLU A 11 -34.63 -25.17 -9.75
N GLY A 12 -35.61 -24.33 -9.46
CA GLY A 12 -35.50 -22.88 -9.51
C GLY A 12 -34.47 -22.37 -8.50
N ARG A 13 -33.21 -22.23 -8.94
CA ARG A 13 -32.18 -21.49 -8.21
C ARG A 13 -32.62 -20.04 -8.01
N LEU A 14 -33.16 -19.74 -6.83
CA LEU A 14 -33.45 -18.39 -6.35
C LEU A 14 -32.18 -17.54 -6.43
N ARG A 15 -32.09 -16.71 -7.47
CA ARG A 15 -31.01 -15.72 -7.61
C ARG A 15 -31.23 -14.64 -6.55
N VAL A 16 -30.57 -14.78 -5.40
CA VAL A 16 -30.46 -13.73 -4.39
C VAL A 16 -29.83 -12.50 -5.04
N ARG A 17 -30.65 -11.50 -5.37
CA ARG A 17 -30.16 -10.20 -5.84
C ARG A 17 -29.50 -9.50 -4.65
N ARG A 18 -28.17 -9.56 -4.57
CA ARG A 18 -27.40 -8.73 -3.64
C ARG A 18 -27.72 -7.26 -3.90
N THR A 19 -28.48 -6.64 -3.02
CA THR A 19 -28.67 -5.19 -2.99
C THR A 19 -27.29 -4.57 -2.80
N ARG A 20 -26.82 -3.82 -3.80
CA ARG A 20 -25.57 -3.07 -3.69
C ARG A 20 -25.77 -2.03 -2.59
N SER A 21 -25.10 -2.19 -1.45
CA SER A 21 -25.07 -1.13 -0.45
C SER A 21 -24.52 0.13 -1.13
N ARG A 22 -25.17 1.27 -0.90
CA ARG A 22 -24.66 2.56 -1.41
C ARG A 22 -23.34 2.80 -0.70
N LEU A 23 -22.24 2.84 -1.46
CA LEU A 23 -20.96 3.22 -0.89
C LEU A 23 -21.06 4.67 -0.44
N VAL A 24 -20.81 4.90 0.85
CA VAL A 24 -20.63 6.23 1.43
C VAL A 24 -19.15 6.57 1.31
N TRP A 25 -18.84 7.73 0.74
CA TRP A 25 -17.48 8.24 0.63
C TRP A 25 -17.27 9.34 1.68
N PRO A 26 -16.05 9.52 2.21
CA PRO A 26 -15.75 10.70 3.02
C PRO A 26 -15.97 11.98 2.21
N ASP A 27 -16.21 13.08 2.92
CA ASP A 27 -16.34 14.39 2.28
C ASP A 27 -15.05 14.76 1.51
N ASP A 28 -15.23 15.35 0.33
CA ASP A 28 -14.12 15.75 -0.54
C ASP A 28 -13.24 16.78 0.19
N GLY A 29 -11.93 16.50 0.29
CA GLY A 29 -10.96 17.41 0.91
C GLY A 29 -10.76 17.21 2.41
N LEU A 30 -11.48 16.28 3.06
CA LEU A 30 -11.29 15.95 4.46
C LEU A 30 -9.90 15.34 4.72
N LEU A 31 -9.43 14.47 3.83
CA LEU A 31 -8.11 13.86 3.94
C LEU A 31 -7.01 14.88 3.67
N ALA A 32 -7.22 15.78 2.70
CA ALA A 32 -6.29 16.87 2.42
C ALA A 32 -6.10 17.78 3.64
N SER A 33 -7.18 18.19 4.29
CA SER A 33 -7.13 19.01 5.51
C SER A 33 -6.39 18.28 6.64
N ALA A 34 -6.69 17.01 6.87
CA ALA A 34 -6.02 16.22 7.90
C ALA A 34 -4.51 16.06 7.64
N PHE A 35 -4.09 15.94 6.38
CA PHE A 35 -2.68 15.92 6.02
C PHE A 35 -1.99 17.28 6.18
N GLU A 36 -2.67 18.38 5.90
CA GLU A 36 -2.11 19.73 6.09
C GLU A 36 -1.90 20.05 7.57
N GLU A 37 -2.84 19.66 8.43
CA GLU A 37 -2.77 19.92 9.87
C GLU A 37 -1.62 19.14 10.55
N ASP A 38 -1.24 17.98 9.99
CA ASP A 38 -0.17 17.16 10.52
C ASP A 38 1.23 17.70 10.16
N ASN A 39 2.01 18.10 11.18
CA ASN A 39 3.36 18.64 10.98
C ASN A 39 4.36 17.61 10.42
N GLY A 40 4.19 16.32 10.74
CA GLY A 40 5.03 15.25 10.23
C GLY A 40 4.82 15.04 8.73
N ILE A 41 3.57 15.08 8.27
CA ILE A 41 3.22 15.00 6.84
C ILE A 41 3.78 16.21 6.07
N ARG A 42 3.65 17.43 6.61
CA ARG A 42 4.24 18.62 5.99
C ARG A 42 5.76 18.54 5.88
N THR A 43 6.41 18.08 6.94
CA THR A 43 7.87 17.89 6.97
C THR A 43 8.29 16.83 5.96
N LEU A 44 7.61 15.67 5.98
CA LEU A 44 7.80 14.57 5.04
C LEU A 44 7.67 15.03 3.58
N TYR A 45 6.60 15.76 3.26
CA TYR A 45 6.34 16.27 1.91
C TYR A 45 7.44 17.20 1.41
N ARG A 46 7.90 18.13 2.25
CA ARG A 46 8.98 19.07 1.91
C ARG A 46 10.32 18.35 1.70
N GLU A 47 10.68 17.46 2.63
CA GLU A 47 11.91 16.67 2.55
C GLU A 47 11.92 15.74 1.33
N ASN A 48 10.75 15.19 0.98
CA ASN A 48 10.57 14.26 -0.12
C ASN A 48 10.24 14.96 -1.45
N ARG A 49 10.67 16.23 -1.61
CA ARG A 49 10.57 17.01 -2.87
C ARG A 49 9.15 17.08 -3.45
N GLY A 50 8.15 17.17 -2.59
CA GLY A 50 6.74 17.27 -2.99
C GLY A 50 6.06 15.91 -3.24
N HIS A 51 6.61 14.81 -2.74
CA HIS A 51 5.96 13.50 -2.73
C HIS A 51 5.46 13.15 -1.32
N LEU A 52 4.23 12.66 -1.22
CA LEU A 52 3.68 12.21 0.07
C LEU A 52 4.25 10.89 0.53
N LEU A 53 4.59 10.00 -0.41
CA LEU A 53 5.08 8.66 -0.09
C LEU A 53 6.58 8.51 -0.32
N ARG A 54 7.26 7.85 0.63
CA ARG A 54 8.64 7.38 0.49
C ARG A 54 8.66 5.94 0.01
N TRP A 55 9.56 5.63 -0.92
CA TRP A 55 9.76 4.28 -1.44
C TRP A 55 11.13 3.76 -1.01
N PRO A 56 11.29 2.44 -0.78
CA PRO A 56 12.58 1.88 -0.35
C PRO A 56 13.74 2.16 -1.29
N SER A 57 13.47 2.24 -2.59
CA SER A 57 14.40 2.66 -3.63
C SER A 57 13.61 3.33 -4.78
N PRO A 58 14.27 4.13 -5.63
CA PRO A 58 13.62 4.76 -6.80
C PRO A 58 13.05 3.75 -7.81
N GLU A 59 13.67 2.58 -7.94
CA GLU A 59 13.22 1.49 -8.83
C GLU A 59 11.94 0.81 -8.33
N LEU A 60 11.69 0.88 -7.02
CA LEU A 60 10.54 0.26 -6.37
C LEU A 60 9.39 1.24 -6.16
N VAL A 61 9.39 2.39 -6.83
CA VAL A 61 8.28 3.36 -6.77
C VAL A 61 7.00 2.69 -7.26
N GLY A 62 5.98 2.65 -6.38
CA GLY A 62 4.70 2.00 -6.67
C GLY A 62 4.62 0.51 -6.28
N VAL A 63 5.73 -0.12 -5.91
CA VAL A 63 5.74 -1.52 -5.48
C VAL A 63 5.40 -1.61 -3.99
N ALA A 64 4.18 -2.04 -3.68
CA ALA A 64 3.74 -2.21 -2.30
C ALA A 64 4.50 -3.36 -1.62
N SER A 65 5.27 -3.02 -0.60
CA SER A 65 6.04 -3.95 0.23
C SER A 65 5.89 -3.59 1.71
N MET A 66 6.24 -4.51 2.62
CA MET A 66 6.20 -4.22 4.06
C MET A 66 7.16 -3.08 4.43
N LYS A 67 8.33 -3.00 3.78
CA LYS A 67 9.28 -1.89 3.96
C LYS A 67 8.70 -0.55 3.49
N ALA A 68 8.03 -0.53 2.34
CA ALA A 68 7.31 0.67 1.88
C ALA A 68 6.16 1.03 2.83
N LEU A 69 5.45 0.04 3.38
CA LEU A 69 4.40 0.26 4.35
C LEU A 69 4.93 0.94 5.62
N ALA A 70 6.03 0.43 6.17
CA ALA A 70 6.70 0.98 7.36
C ALA A 70 7.17 2.43 7.16
N LEU A 71 7.71 2.75 5.97
CA LEU A 71 8.15 4.12 5.64
C LEU A 71 6.99 5.12 5.57
N ASN A 72 5.76 4.65 5.38
CA ASN A 72 4.58 5.50 5.14
C ASN A 72 3.48 5.31 6.19
N VAL A 73 3.82 4.80 7.38
CA VAL A 73 2.85 4.53 8.46
C VAL A 73 2.01 5.77 8.78
N GLN A 74 2.63 6.95 8.90
CA GLN A 74 1.90 8.17 9.30
C GLN A 74 0.84 8.56 8.27
N VAL A 75 1.19 8.56 6.98
CA VAL A 75 0.27 8.87 5.87
C VAL A 75 -0.92 7.90 5.89
N LEU A 76 -0.65 6.61 6.06
CA LEU A 76 -1.68 5.59 6.04
C LEU A 76 -2.52 5.55 7.30
N ALA A 77 -1.96 5.89 8.46
CA ALA A 77 -2.70 5.99 9.72
C ALA A 77 -3.83 7.01 9.62
N ILE A 78 -3.52 8.21 9.09
CA ILE A 78 -4.52 9.27 8.87
C ILE A 78 -5.57 8.81 7.84
N ALA A 79 -5.12 8.27 6.69
CA ALA A 79 -6.03 7.82 5.64
C ALA A 79 -6.97 6.69 6.10
N LEU A 80 -6.44 5.69 6.81
CA LEU A 80 -7.23 4.57 7.34
C LEU A 80 -8.18 5.01 8.45
N ARG A 81 -7.80 5.97 9.29
CA ARG A 81 -8.69 6.51 10.32
C ARG A 81 -9.92 7.18 9.72
N ILE A 82 -9.74 8.04 8.71
CA ILE A 82 -10.85 8.69 8.00
C ILE A 82 -11.70 7.65 7.25
N TRP A 83 -11.04 6.73 6.56
CA TRP A 83 -11.72 5.71 5.76
C TRP A 83 -12.53 4.72 6.62
N GLY A 84 -11.98 4.32 7.77
CA GLY A 84 -12.62 3.41 8.72
C GLY A 84 -13.89 3.99 9.34
N GLN A 85 -14.01 5.30 9.45
CA GLN A 85 -15.22 5.96 10.00
C GLN A 85 -16.44 5.86 9.07
N VAL A 86 -16.22 5.79 7.75
CA VAL A 86 -17.33 5.77 6.77
C VAL A 86 -17.61 4.38 6.20
N THR A 87 -16.69 3.43 6.39
CA THR A 87 -16.77 2.10 5.80
C THR A 87 -16.96 1.06 6.90
N PRO A 88 -18.14 0.41 7.00
CA PRO A 88 -18.42 -0.54 8.07
C PRO A 88 -17.64 -1.87 7.93
N VAL A 89 -17.02 -2.12 6.77
CA VAL A 89 -16.31 -3.37 6.44
C VAL A 89 -14.97 -3.02 5.82
N PRO A 90 -13.87 -3.75 6.11
CA PRO A 90 -12.56 -3.52 5.50
C PRO A 90 -12.65 -3.61 3.96
N LYS A 91 -12.57 -2.46 3.30
CA LYS A 91 -12.58 -2.35 1.83
C LYS A 91 -11.49 -1.38 1.38
N GLY A 92 -10.91 -1.63 0.21
CA GLY A 92 -9.94 -0.71 -0.38
C GLY A 92 -10.56 0.65 -0.72
N MET A 93 -9.80 1.73 -0.44
CA MET A 93 -10.15 3.10 -0.80
C MET A 93 -10.26 3.27 -2.33
N SER A 94 -11.17 4.16 -2.78
CA SER A 94 -11.25 4.54 -4.19
C SER A 94 -10.06 5.41 -4.60
N VAL A 95 -9.51 5.14 -5.78
CA VAL A 95 -8.44 5.96 -6.36
C VAL A 95 -8.95 7.36 -6.68
N ASP A 96 -10.20 7.50 -7.13
CA ASP A 96 -10.73 8.79 -7.56
C ASP A 96 -10.93 9.74 -6.38
N TRP A 97 -11.41 9.21 -5.24
CA TRP A 97 -11.46 9.97 -3.99
C TRP A 97 -10.06 10.40 -3.54
N LEU A 98 -9.12 9.45 -3.48
CA LEU A 98 -7.72 9.76 -3.11
C LEU A 98 -7.08 10.78 -4.04
N LYS A 99 -7.32 10.72 -5.36
CA LYS A 99 -6.79 11.69 -6.32
C LYS A 99 -7.28 13.10 -6.04
N LYS A 100 -8.57 13.29 -5.73
CA LYS A 100 -9.11 14.62 -5.41
C LYS A 100 -8.43 15.21 -4.18
N ASP A 101 -8.37 14.44 -3.10
CA ASP A 101 -7.77 14.89 -1.84
C ASP A 101 -6.26 15.13 -1.95
N VAL A 102 -5.52 14.23 -2.62
CA VAL A 102 -4.09 14.42 -2.86
C VAL A 102 -3.85 15.64 -3.75
N THR A 103 -4.66 15.87 -4.79
CA THR A 103 -4.57 17.08 -5.62
C THR A 103 -4.75 18.33 -4.78
N LYS A 104 -5.80 18.37 -3.93
CA LYS A 104 -6.08 19.49 -3.05
C LYS A 104 -4.93 19.75 -2.06
N LEU A 105 -4.34 18.71 -1.48
CA LEU A 105 -3.17 18.87 -0.61
C LEU A 105 -1.97 19.45 -1.36
N HIS A 106 -1.70 18.95 -2.57
CA HIS A 106 -0.62 19.47 -3.40
C HIS A 106 -0.83 20.96 -3.73
N GLU A 107 -2.07 21.39 -3.97
CA GLU A 107 -2.43 22.80 -4.15
C GLU A 107 -2.20 23.64 -2.88
N MET A 108 -2.51 23.08 -1.70
CA MET A 108 -2.33 23.76 -0.41
C MET A 108 -0.84 23.93 -0.05
N LEU A 109 -0.02 22.91 -0.31
CA LEU A 109 1.39 22.89 0.08
C LEU A 109 2.35 23.52 -0.95
N SER A 110 1.93 23.63 -2.21
CA SER A 110 2.77 24.19 -3.26
C SER A 110 2.63 25.71 -3.32
N VAL A 111 3.60 26.43 -2.75
CA VAL A 111 3.63 27.89 -2.82
C VAL A 111 3.87 28.35 -4.26
N GLY A 112 2.81 28.77 -4.96
CA GLY A 112 2.91 29.58 -6.18
C GLY A 112 3.14 28.83 -7.50
N GLY A 113 2.88 27.52 -7.57
CA GLY A 113 3.01 26.75 -8.82
C GLY A 113 1.84 25.80 -9.04
N LYS A 114 1.30 25.76 -10.26
CA LYS A 114 0.48 24.62 -10.71
C LYS A 114 1.37 23.38 -10.65
N GLY A 115 1.16 22.56 -9.62
CA GLY A 115 1.97 21.36 -9.36
C GLY A 115 1.99 20.42 -10.56
N LYS A 116 3.07 19.63 -10.67
CA LYS A 116 3.17 18.56 -11.68
C LYS A 116 2.09 17.51 -11.37
N THR A 117 1.45 16.95 -12.40
CA THR A 117 0.37 15.95 -12.25
C THR A 117 0.88 14.56 -11.84
N VAL A 118 2.16 14.26 -12.07
CA VAL A 118 2.76 12.93 -11.84
C VAL A 118 2.82 12.54 -10.35
N PRO A 119 3.30 13.39 -9.43
CA PRO A 119 3.29 13.12 -7.99
C PRO A 119 1.91 12.70 -7.45
N VAL A 120 0.84 13.39 -7.87
CA VAL A 120 -0.54 13.10 -7.45
C VAL A 120 -0.95 11.67 -7.77
N TYR A 121 -0.64 11.19 -8.98
CA TYR A 121 -0.99 9.83 -9.40
C TYR A 121 -0.22 8.78 -8.60
N VAL A 122 1.09 8.97 -8.43
CA VAL A 122 1.96 8.04 -7.68
C VAL A 122 1.52 7.95 -6.23
N ASP A 123 1.24 9.09 -5.60
CA ASP A 123 0.83 9.16 -4.19
C ASP A 123 -0.56 8.54 -3.99
N SER A 124 -1.57 8.93 -4.77
CA SER A 124 -2.93 8.39 -4.64
C SER A 124 -2.99 6.87 -4.87
N TRP A 125 -2.29 6.36 -5.89
CA TRP A 125 -2.23 4.94 -6.16
C TRP A 125 -1.40 4.17 -5.13
N GLY A 126 -0.30 4.76 -4.65
CA GLY A 126 0.53 4.22 -3.58
C GLY A 126 -0.24 4.09 -2.26
N ILE A 127 -0.99 5.11 -1.86
CA ILE A 127 -1.83 5.10 -0.65
C ILE A 127 -2.83 3.94 -0.74
N LYS A 128 -3.53 3.80 -1.87
CA LYS A 128 -4.47 2.69 -2.08
C LYS A 128 -3.78 1.34 -1.94
N ARG A 129 -2.65 1.13 -2.63
CA ARG A 129 -1.96 -0.17 -2.64
C ARG A 129 -1.40 -0.54 -1.28
N LEU A 130 -0.78 0.41 -0.59
CA LEU A 130 -0.21 0.18 0.74
C LEU A 130 -1.31 -0.06 1.78
N ALA A 131 -2.41 0.71 1.75
CA ALA A 131 -3.54 0.44 2.62
C ALA A 131 -4.20 -0.93 2.34
N THR A 132 -4.33 -1.31 1.07
CA THR A 132 -4.83 -2.64 0.70
C THR A 132 -3.88 -3.75 1.17
N LEU A 133 -2.56 -3.51 1.14
CA LEU A 133 -1.58 -4.42 1.73
C LEU A 133 -1.75 -4.51 3.25
N ALA A 134 -1.90 -3.37 3.94
CA ALA A 134 -2.15 -3.33 5.38
C ALA A 134 -3.40 -4.11 5.77
N MET A 135 -4.55 -3.88 5.10
CA MET A 135 -5.80 -4.61 5.35
C MET A 135 -5.65 -6.13 5.14
N ARG A 136 -4.93 -6.56 4.09
CA ARG A 136 -4.66 -7.98 3.86
C ARG A 136 -3.78 -8.61 4.94
N ARG A 137 -2.86 -7.83 5.53
CA ARG A 137 -1.96 -8.28 6.59
C ARG A 137 -2.54 -8.12 7.99
N TRP A 138 -3.58 -7.31 8.15
CA TRP A 138 -4.21 -7.03 9.43
C TRP A 138 -4.77 -8.29 10.11
N LYS A 139 -5.32 -9.23 9.32
CA LYS A 139 -5.81 -10.52 9.84
C LYS A 139 -4.70 -11.58 10.02
N SER A 140 -3.45 -11.27 9.66
CA SER A 140 -2.34 -12.21 9.91
C SER A 140 -1.94 -12.16 11.39
N PRO A 141 -1.59 -13.29 12.04
CA PRO A 141 -1.23 -13.32 13.45
C PRO A 141 -0.14 -12.29 13.80
N ILE A 142 -0.46 -11.36 14.71
CA ILE A 142 0.39 -10.20 15.04
C ILE A 142 1.78 -10.63 15.52
N ALA A 143 1.88 -11.76 16.23
CA ALA A 143 3.14 -12.32 16.72
C ALA A 143 4.16 -12.63 15.61
N LYS A 144 3.75 -12.66 14.32
CA LYS A 144 4.64 -12.92 13.18
C LYS A 144 5.17 -11.63 12.54
N LEU A 145 4.70 -10.45 12.96
CA LEU A 145 5.17 -9.18 12.40
C LEU A 145 6.47 -8.76 13.08
N ARG A 146 7.52 -8.60 12.27
CA ARG A 146 8.84 -8.15 12.73
C ARG A 146 8.90 -6.65 13.04
N ASP A 147 7.96 -5.86 12.52
CA ASP A 147 8.00 -4.41 12.57
C ASP A 147 6.89 -3.85 13.46
N SER A 148 7.27 -3.39 14.66
CA SER A 148 6.36 -2.85 15.66
C SER A 148 5.73 -1.52 15.24
N SER A 149 6.32 -0.79 14.29
CA SER A 149 5.75 0.48 13.80
C SER A 149 4.40 0.28 13.12
N LEU A 150 4.14 -0.92 12.59
CA LEU A 150 2.90 -1.26 11.91
C LEU A 150 1.74 -1.53 12.85
N HIS A 151 1.99 -1.75 14.15
CA HIS A 151 0.94 -2.00 15.14
C HIS A 151 -0.08 -0.86 15.17
N VAL A 152 0.38 0.39 15.01
CA VAL A 152 -0.49 1.57 14.94
C VAL A 152 -1.55 1.45 13.83
N LEU A 153 -1.19 0.89 12.67
CA LEU A 153 -2.15 0.70 11.59
C LEU A 153 -3.17 -0.38 11.93
N PHE A 154 -2.73 -1.47 12.56
CA PHE A 154 -3.60 -2.56 12.97
C PHE A 154 -4.56 -2.14 14.07
N ASP A 155 -4.09 -1.37 15.06
CA ASP A 155 -4.94 -0.82 16.12
C ASP A 155 -6.02 0.09 15.54
N ILE A 156 -5.68 0.94 14.55
CA ILE A 156 -6.67 1.80 13.86
C ILE A 156 -7.72 0.94 13.13
N MET A 157 -7.30 -0.12 12.44
CA MET A 157 -8.22 -1.00 11.71
C MET A 157 -9.09 -1.82 12.68
N THR A 158 -8.52 -2.32 13.78
CA THR A 158 -9.23 -2.99 14.86
C THR A 158 -10.24 -2.08 15.54
N GLN A 159 -9.90 -0.81 15.75
CA GLN A 159 -10.84 0.17 16.30
C GLN A 159 -12.00 0.46 15.32
N ALA A 160 -11.71 0.53 14.01
CA ALA A 160 -12.71 0.87 13.00
C ALA A 160 -13.65 -0.28 12.64
N TRP A 161 -13.12 -1.51 12.56
CA TRP A 161 -13.84 -2.67 12.05
C TRP A 161 -14.00 -3.80 13.08
N GLY A 162 -13.58 -3.55 14.31
CA GLY A 162 -13.56 -4.52 15.41
C GLY A 162 -12.39 -5.48 15.33
N GLU A 163 -12.13 -6.19 16.43
CA GLU A 163 -11.47 -7.50 16.39
C GLU A 163 -12.49 -8.46 15.76
N GLU A 164 -12.64 -8.42 14.43
CA GLU A 164 -13.72 -9.15 13.78
C GLU A 164 -13.53 -10.66 14.00
N ALA A 165 -14.39 -11.16 14.90
CA ALA A 165 -14.81 -12.50 15.28
C ALA A 165 -13.79 -13.61 15.03
N ALA A 166 -13.51 -14.36 16.10
CA ALA A 166 -13.05 -15.74 15.99
C ALA A 166 -13.60 -16.33 14.69
N GLU A 167 -12.71 -16.72 13.77
CA GLU A 167 -13.11 -17.58 12.67
C GLU A 167 -14.03 -18.60 13.33
N PRO A 168 -15.30 -18.78 12.87
CA PRO A 168 -16.06 -19.91 13.36
C PRO A 168 -15.10 -21.07 13.21
N GLU A 169 -14.63 -21.61 14.36
CA GLU A 169 -13.84 -22.83 14.39
C GLU A 169 -14.53 -23.69 13.37
N PRO A 170 -13.85 -24.10 12.28
CA PRO A 170 -14.51 -24.87 11.24
C PRO A 170 -15.29 -25.92 12.01
N GLU A 171 -16.63 -25.83 11.98
CA GLU A 171 -17.44 -26.81 12.66
C GLU A 171 -16.90 -28.09 12.06
N ASN A 172 -16.27 -28.88 12.93
CA ASN A 172 -15.59 -30.09 12.54
C ASN A 172 -16.72 -31.05 12.21
N ASP A 173 -17.37 -30.78 11.09
CA ASP A 173 -18.33 -31.58 10.37
C ASP A 173 -17.45 -32.72 9.85
N GLY A 174 -17.10 -33.60 10.79
CA GLY A 174 -16.57 -34.91 10.44
C GLY A 174 -17.53 -35.50 9.40
N ASP A 175 -16.94 -35.97 8.31
CA ASP A 175 -17.59 -36.57 7.13
C ASP A 175 -17.84 -35.58 5.97
N ASP A 176 -16.79 -35.29 5.19
CA ASP A 176 -16.85 -35.61 3.74
C ASP A 176 -15.45 -35.49 3.10
N ASP A 177 -14.70 -36.60 3.18
CA ASP A 177 -13.66 -36.93 2.22
C ASP A 177 -14.30 -37.14 0.83
N VAL A 178 -14.46 -36.06 0.06
CA VAL A 178 -14.55 -36.15 -1.40
C VAL A 178 -13.47 -35.25 -1.99
N ILE A 179 -12.32 -35.87 -2.21
CA ILE A 179 -11.21 -35.36 -3.02
C ILE A 179 -11.78 -35.09 -4.42
N ALA A 180 -12.14 -33.84 -4.70
CA ALA A 180 -12.42 -33.39 -6.05
C ALA A 180 -11.12 -33.48 -6.85
N GLU A 181 -11.12 -34.34 -7.87
CA GLU A 181 -10.02 -34.50 -8.81
C GLU A 181 -9.50 -33.14 -9.29
N GLU A 182 -8.17 -33.02 -9.30
CA GLU A 182 -7.42 -31.88 -9.81
C GLU A 182 -7.90 -31.51 -11.21
N ASP A 183 -8.67 -30.42 -11.29
CA ASP A 183 -8.96 -29.75 -12.55
C ASP A 183 -7.64 -29.15 -13.07
N ALA A 184 -7.01 -29.92 -13.95
CA ALA A 184 -5.78 -29.59 -14.64
C ALA A 184 -5.91 -28.24 -15.34
N TYR A 185 -5.32 -27.20 -14.75
CA TYR A 185 -5.11 -25.94 -15.44
C TYR A 185 -4.22 -26.21 -16.67
N PRO A 186 -4.68 -25.90 -17.90
CA PRO A 186 -3.81 -25.98 -19.06
C PRO A 186 -2.65 -25.02 -18.85
N ALA A 187 -1.43 -25.59 -18.82
CA ALA A 187 -0.20 -24.84 -18.76
C ALA A 187 -0.22 -23.79 -19.89
N ALA A 188 -0.26 -22.52 -19.51
CA ALA A 188 -0.04 -21.44 -20.45
C ALA A 188 1.44 -21.51 -20.85
N GLU A 189 1.74 -22.22 -21.93
CA GLU A 189 2.99 -22.14 -22.69
C GLU A 189 3.10 -20.72 -23.30
N GLY A 190 3.43 -19.76 -22.46
CA GLY A 190 3.72 -18.38 -22.82
C GLY A 190 5.16 -18.07 -22.45
N GLY A 191 6.11 -18.66 -23.18
CA GLY A 191 7.54 -18.39 -23.05
C GLY A 191 7.85 -16.93 -23.31
N SER A 192 7.93 -16.13 -22.26
CA SER A 192 8.65 -14.85 -22.27
C SER A 192 10.10 -15.16 -21.94
N GLY A 193 10.94 -15.27 -22.96
CA GLY A 193 12.38 -15.30 -22.82
C GLY A 193 12.86 -14.04 -22.11
N VAL A 194 13.02 -14.12 -20.80
CA VAL A 194 13.77 -13.13 -20.03
C VAL A 194 15.21 -13.41 -20.37
N ALA A 195 15.78 -12.56 -21.23
CA ALA A 195 17.22 -12.54 -21.46
C ALA A 195 17.92 -12.40 -20.11
N GLU A 196 18.63 -13.46 -19.72
CA GLU A 196 19.48 -13.53 -18.55
C GLU A 196 20.55 -12.44 -18.72
N ALA A 197 20.34 -11.30 -18.05
CA ALA A 197 21.31 -10.23 -18.03
C ALA A 197 22.57 -10.76 -17.31
N PRO A 198 23.78 -10.54 -17.86
CA PRO A 198 25.01 -11.06 -17.27
C PRO A 198 25.20 -10.49 -15.86
N ALA A 199 25.18 -11.37 -14.86
CA ALA A 199 25.34 -11.04 -13.43
C ALA A 199 26.70 -10.38 -13.09
N ALA A 200 27.63 -10.30 -14.05
CA ALA A 200 28.96 -9.73 -13.88
C ALA A 200 29.00 -8.19 -13.90
N ALA A 201 27.90 -7.49 -14.23
CA ALA A 201 27.90 -6.02 -14.34
C ALA A 201 27.40 -5.28 -13.07
N ALA A 202 26.87 -6.00 -12.08
CA ALA A 202 26.28 -5.39 -10.88
C ALA A 202 27.31 -5.12 -9.76
N GLU A 203 28.44 -5.83 -9.73
CA GLU A 203 29.48 -5.62 -8.71
C GLU A 203 30.28 -4.34 -8.97
N ASP A 204 30.59 -4.02 -10.24
CA ASP A 204 31.32 -2.80 -10.61
C ASP A 204 30.57 -1.50 -10.26
N THR A 205 29.24 -1.51 -10.24
CA THR A 205 28.44 -0.34 -9.86
C THR A 205 28.52 -0.02 -8.37
N LEU A 206 28.65 -1.03 -7.51
CA LEU A 206 28.71 -0.84 -6.07
C LEU A 206 30.07 -0.26 -5.64
N ASP A 207 31.16 -0.75 -6.22
CA ASP A 207 32.51 -0.24 -5.93
C ASP A 207 32.69 1.22 -6.36
N ALA A 208 32.06 1.63 -7.46
CA ALA A 208 32.04 3.01 -7.90
C ALA A 208 31.30 3.95 -6.90
N GLU A 209 30.18 3.50 -6.33
CA GLU A 209 29.46 4.27 -5.31
C GLU A 209 30.23 4.36 -3.98
N ILE A 210 30.91 3.27 -3.58
CA ILE A 210 31.77 3.26 -2.40
C ILE A 210 32.95 4.23 -2.59
N GLN A 211 33.57 4.27 -3.77
CA GLN A 211 34.66 5.22 -4.03
C GLN A 211 34.16 6.68 -4.04
N ALA A 212 33.00 6.94 -4.64
CA ALA A 212 32.42 8.29 -4.67
C ALA A 212 32.11 8.82 -3.26
N THR A 213 31.57 7.98 -2.39
CA THR A 213 31.28 8.36 -0.99
C THR A 213 32.55 8.57 -0.17
N GLN A 214 33.59 7.75 -0.36
CA GLN A 214 34.89 7.94 0.28
C GLN A 214 35.55 9.27 -0.12
N GLN A 215 35.45 9.67 -1.40
CA GLN A 215 35.97 10.96 -1.85
C GLN A 215 35.23 12.14 -1.20
N GLN A 216 33.91 12.05 -1.03
CA GLN A 216 33.14 13.10 -0.36
C GLN A 216 33.54 13.27 1.12
N LEU A 217 33.79 12.17 1.83
CA LEU A 217 34.27 12.22 3.21
C LEU A 217 35.64 12.91 3.33
N GLN A 218 36.58 12.59 2.43
CA GLN A 218 37.89 13.25 2.42
C GLN A 218 37.80 14.76 2.16
N ILE A 219 36.85 15.20 1.32
CA ILE A 219 36.61 16.63 1.07
C ILE A 219 36.09 17.31 2.34
N LEU A 220 35.13 16.69 3.03
CA LEU A 220 34.57 17.21 4.28
C LEU A 220 35.62 17.29 5.39
N GLU A 221 36.46 16.27 5.55
CA GLU A 221 37.56 16.28 6.51
C GLU A 221 38.51 17.45 6.25
N LYS A 222 38.90 17.69 5.00
CA LYS A 222 39.75 18.83 4.62
C LYS A 222 39.11 20.18 4.93
N LEU A 223 37.79 20.31 4.72
CA LEU A 223 37.06 21.54 5.03
C LEU A 223 36.98 21.78 6.54
N VAL A 224 36.71 20.74 7.33
CA VAL A 224 36.70 20.82 8.80
C VAL A 224 38.08 21.23 9.32
N PHE A 225 39.16 20.62 8.83
CA PHE A 225 40.52 21.01 9.20
C PHE A 225 40.83 22.47 8.83
N LYS A 226 40.38 22.93 7.65
CA LYS A 226 40.58 24.32 7.23
C LYS A 226 39.84 25.33 8.12
N ILE A 227 38.63 24.99 8.57
CA ILE A 227 37.86 25.82 9.50
C ILE A 227 38.53 25.87 10.88
N LEU A 228 39.01 24.73 11.38
CA LEU A 228 39.67 24.65 12.68
C LEU A 228 41.06 25.30 12.70
N ALA A 229 41.76 25.31 11.56
CA ALA A 229 43.07 25.95 11.42
C ALA A 229 43.01 27.46 11.13
N ALA A 230 41.81 28.04 10.95
CA ALA A 230 41.67 29.47 10.75
C ALA A 230 42.02 30.21 12.07
N PRO A 231 43.00 31.13 12.08
CA PRO A 231 43.32 31.89 13.27
C PRO A 231 42.11 32.71 13.69
N GLN A 232 41.75 32.61 14.97
CA GLN A 232 40.73 33.45 15.61
C GLN A 232 41.19 34.90 15.49
N LEU A 233 40.52 35.67 14.64
CA LEU A 233 40.73 37.12 14.48
C LEU A 233 40.03 37.90 15.59
#